data_AF-A0A6I8LQ12-F1
#
_entry.id   AF-A0A6I8LQ12-F1
#
_cell.length_a   1.000
_cell.length_b   1.000
_cell.length_c   1.000
_cell.angle_alpha   90.00
_cell.angle_beta   90.00
_cell.angle_gamma   90.00
#
_symmetry.space_group_name_H-M   'P 1'
#
loop_
_entity.id
_entity.type
_entity.pdbx_description
1 polymer ?
#
loop_
_entity_poly.entity_id
_entity_poly.type
_entity_poly.pdbx_seq_one_letter_code
_entity_poly.pdbx_strand_id
1 'polypeptide(L)'
;MTEDAGQPRICEYRRCGAPLPPAVGRGSRARFCQDGKTWGRRNLTCRDAEAVLSDAESLRESDTELDDTAVTALAGQVDRVLEPARGLVETLTTLRHQLEATTATALAERDAALVEADDHRRQRGLAEAEAAQARDVADAASRTAADAVQEKAAAVQERDEERVARRAAQQEQQRVEGQLAAVRDELGRVAERADATATLAGERAAVIATLTAELAATRETLGAERDRGRDAEARAGAAVRRLDAAESRADAAVARLDAAHAELTKAATAHQASLDQAHKDAEDRRAAFDRRLAEVQAAHEQTVRSMHETTTNLNAELRTSAGRADNAERALTRALAVLREIPDAQLPEDVAAMLK
;
A
#
# COMPACT_ATOMS: atom_id res chain seq x y z
N MET A 1 -142.32 -134.50 57.28
CA MET A 1 -142.94 -133.21 57.66
C MET A 1 -141.97 -132.56 58.62
N THR A 2 -141.37 -131.41 58.39
CA THR A 2 -141.77 -130.16 57.70
C THR A 2 -140.60 -129.71 56.81
N GLU A 3 -140.80 -129.40 55.52
CA GLU A 3 -141.05 -128.02 55.04
C GLU A 3 -140.33 -126.95 55.87
N ASP A 4 -139.20 -126.49 55.34
CA ASP A 4 -138.78 -125.09 55.46
C ASP A 4 -138.29 -124.65 54.07
N ALA A 5 -139.26 -124.31 53.23
CA ALA A 5 -139.02 -123.56 52.02
C ALA A 5 -138.92 -122.08 52.42
N GLY A 6 -137.79 -121.43 52.11
CA GLY A 6 -137.83 -119.97 51.96
C GLY A 6 -136.66 -119.12 52.46
N GLN A 7 -135.41 -119.58 52.43
CA GLN A 7 -134.27 -118.63 52.45
C GLN A 7 -133.26 -118.95 51.33
N PRO A 8 -132.99 -118.00 50.40
CA PRO A 8 -131.97 -118.20 49.39
C PRO A 8 -130.60 -118.26 50.06
N ARG A 9 -129.90 -119.40 49.95
CA ARG A 9 -128.51 -119.52 50.39
C ARG A 9 -127.68 -118.53 49.59
N ILE A 10 -126.85 -117.73 50.23
CA ILE A 10 -126.00 -116.73 49.57
C ILE A 10 -124.54 -117.15 49.65
N CYS A 11 -123.75 -116.74 48.66
CA CYS A 11 -122.31 -116.99 48.56
C CYS A 11 -121.59 -116.61 49.87
N GLU A 12 -120.80 -117.52 50.45
CA GLU A 12 -120.07 -117.30 51.71
C GLU A 12 -119.01 -116.18 51.61
N TYR A 13 -118.60 -115.77 50.41
CA TYR A 13 -117.78 -114.58 50.25
C TYR A 13 -118.60 -113.33 50.58
N ARG A 14 -118.42 -112.79 51.79
CA ARG A 14 -119.27 -111.73 52.41
C ARG A 14 -119.54 -110.50 51.53
N ARG A 15 -118.69 -110.21 50.54
CA ARG A 15 -118.87 -109.08 49.61
C ARG A 15 -119.64 -109.42 48.33
N CYS A 16 -119.83 -110.69 47.96
CA CYS A 16 -120.47 -111.09 46.72
C CYS A 16 -122.00 -111.18 46.82
N GLY A 17 -122.54 -111.73 47.92
CA GLY A 17 -123.98 -111.75 48.21
C GLY A 17 -124.91 -112.44 47.19
N ALA A 18 -124.38 -113.20 46.22
CA ALA A 18 -125.17 -113.83 45.15
C ALA A 18 -125.94 -115.08 45.64
N PRO A 19 -127.20 -115.32 45.22
CA PRO A 19 -127.97 -116.49 45.63
C PRO A 19 -127.45 -117.77 44.96
N LEU A 20 -127.32 -118.84 45.74
CA LEU A 20 -126.86 -120.17 45.36
C LEU A 20 -128.04 -121.03 44.87
N PRO A 21 -127.81 -121.94 43.91
CA PRO A 21 -128.85 -122.83 43.39
C PRO A 21 -129.39 -123.77 44.49
N PRO A 22 -130.68 -124.15 44.43
CA PRO A 22 -131.31 -124.99 45.46
C PRO A 22 -130.63 -126.36 45.52
N ALA A 23 -130.36 -126.84 46.73
CA ALA A 23 -129.65 -128.10 46.96
C ALA A 23 -130.54 -129.29 46.59
N VAL A 24 -130.31 -129.88 45.41
CA VAL A 24 -130.92 -131.14 44.97
C VAL A 24 -129.95 -132.30 45.26
N GLY A 25 -130.28 -133.14 46.26
CA GLY A 25 -129.60 -134.42 46.49
C GLY A 25 -128.40 -134.41 47.45
N ARG A 26 -128.14 -135.59 48.05
CA ARG A 26 -127.35 -135.83 49.28
C ARG A 26 -125.81 -135.64 49.18
N GLY A 27 -125.33 -134.83 48.24
CA GLY A 27 -123.89 -134.65 48.02
C GLY A 27 -123.45 -133.32 47.38
N SER A 28 -124.36 -132.42 47.04
CA SER A 28 -124.00 -131.15 46.39
C SER A 28 -124.50 -129.96 47.23
N ARG A 29 -123.58 -129.31 47.95
CA ARG A 29 -123.83 -128.07 48.70
C ARG A 29 -122.73 -127.05 48.40
N ALA A 30 -122.74 -126.46 47.20
CA ALA A 30 -121.81 -125.37 46.88
C ALA A 30 -121.87 -124.25 47.94
N ARG A 31 -120.71 -123.76 48.38
CA ARG A 31 -120.57 -122.68 49.38
C ARG A 31 -120.35 -121.30 48.74
N PHE A 32 -119.78 -121.26 47.54
CA PHE A 32 -119.51 -120.04 46.77
C PHE A 32 -120.27 -120.02 45.44
N CYS A 33 -120.62 -118.83 44.94
CA CYS A 33 -121.33 -118.68 43.66
C CYS A 33 -120.36 -118.90 42.49
N GLN A 34 -120.81 -119.64 41.47
CA GLN A 34 -120.03 -119.89 40.26
C GLN A 34 -120.34 -118.90 39.13
N ASP A 35 -120.94 -117.75 39.46
CA ASP A 35 -121.45 -116.74 38.52
C ASP A 35 -120.34 -115.90 37.82
N GLY A 36 -119.07 -116.31 37.90
CA GLY A 36 -117.97 -115.71 37.14
C GLY A 36 -117.59 -114.25 37.50
N LYS A 37 -118.15 -113.67 38.57
CA LYS A 37 -117.83 -112.30 39.00
C LYS A 37 -116.40 -112.20 39.56
N THR A 38 -115.65 -111.21 39.09
CA THR A 38 -114.26 -110.92 39.49
C THR A 38 -114.16 -109.73 40.45
N TRP A 39 -113.18 -109.75 41.35
CA TRP A 39 -112.98 -108.75 42.39
C TRP A 39 -111.49 -108.32 42.49
N GLY A 40 -111.24 -107.02 42.63
CA GLY A 40 -109.90 -106.43 42.85
C GLY A 40 -109.01 -106.29 41.60
N ARG A 41 -107.82 -105.65 41.73
CA ARG A 41 -106.91 -105.32 40.61
C ARG A 41 -106.28 -106.54 39.90
N ARG A 42 -106.40 -107.74 40.48
CA ARG A 42 -105.91 -109.01 39.92
C ARG A 42 -107.02 -109.89 39.34
N ASN A 43 -108.25 -109.37 39.19
CA ASN A 43 -109.40 -110.09 38.61
C ASN A 43 -109.70 -111.46 39.25
N LEU A 44 -109.64 -111.55 40.57
CA LEU A 44 -109.87 -112.82 41.29
C LEU A 44 -111.36 -113.16 41.34
N THR A 45 -111.74 -114.38 40.99
CA THR A 45 -113.13 -114.85 41.04
C THR A 45 -113.46 -115.52 42.38
N CYS A 46 -114.75 -115.65 42.71
CA CYS A 46 -115.18 -116.44 43.87
C CYS A 46 -114.74 -117.92 43.77
N ARG A 47 -114.47 -118.43 42.56
CA ARG A 47 -113.90 -119.76 42.31
C ARG A 47 -112.42 -119.83 42.69
N ASP A 48 -111.65 -118.77 42.46
CA ASP A 48 -110.24 -118.71 42.87
C ASP A 48 -110.12 -118.59 44.39
N ALA A 49 -111.07 -117.92 45.04
CA ALA A 49 -111.16 -117.88 46.50
C ALA A 49 -111.52 -119.27 47.09
N GLU A 50 -112.39 -120.03 46.44
CA GLU A 50 -112.68 -121.42 46.78
C GLU A 50 -111.43 -122.30 46.65
N ALA A 51 -110.62 -122.12 45.60
CA ALA A 51 -109.37 -122.87 45.41
C ALA A 51 -108.34 -122.57 46.51
N VAL A 52 -108.08 -121.29 46.82
CA VAL A 52 -107.14 -120.91 47.89
C VAL A 52 -107.62 -121.36 49.27
N LEU A 53 -108.93 -121.35 49.53
CA LEU A 53 -109.50 -121.85 50.78
C LEU A 53 -109.50 -123.39 50.84
N SER A 54 -109.73 -124.09 49.73
CA SER A 54 -109.59 -125.54 49.67
C SER A 54 -108.14 -125.98 49.88
N ASP A 55 -107.16 -125.23 49.35
CA ASP A 55 -105.74 -125.45 49.63
C ASP A 55 -105.41 -125.17 51.10
N ALA A 56 -105.96 -124.09 51.68
CA ALA A 56 -105.77 -123.75 53.09
C ALA A 56 -106.53 -124.68 54.07
N GLU A 57 -107.67 -125.27 53.67
CA GLU A 57 -108.40 -126.29 54.44
C GLU A 57 -107.75 -127.67 54.30
N SER A 58 -107.10 -127.98 53.16
CA SER A 58 -106.26 -129.19 53.02
C SER A 58 -105.07 -129.20 54.00
N LEU A 59 -104.57 -128.00 54.37
CA LEU A 59 -103.55 -127.80 55.42
C LEU A 59 -104.09 -127.99 56.85
N ARG A 60 -105.42 -128.08 57.04
CA ARG A 60 -106.05 -128.22 58.37
C ARG A 60 -106.62 -129.61 58.66
N GLU A 61 -106.89 -130.42 57.63
CA GLU A 61 -107.60 -131.70 57.79
C GLU A 61 -106.69 -132.94 57.61
N SER A 62 -105.37 -132.75 57.47
CA SER A 62 -104.39 -133.85 57.40
C SER A 62 -103.61 -134.01 58.72
N ASP A 63 -104.13 -134.90 59.58
CA ASP A 63 -103.44 -135.41 60.78
C ASP A 63 -102.34 -136.42 60.34
N THR A 64 -101.22 -135.89 59.84
CA THR A 64 -100.02 -136.67 59.53
C THR A 64 -98.80 -136.01 60.17
N GLU A 65 -98.04 -136.80 60.93
CA GLU A 65 -96.87 -136.39 61.72
C GLU A 65 -95.86 -135.55 60.92
N LEU A 66 -95.31 -134.51 61.56
CA LEU A 66 -94.32 -133.58 61.01
C LEU A 66 -93.03 -134.32 60.62
N ASP A 67 -92.83 -134.51 59.32
CA ASP A 67 -91.60 -134.98 58.69
C ASP A 67 -90.71 -133.80 58.23
N ASP A 68 -89.40 -134.03 58.15
CA ASP A 68 -88.34 -133.09 57.73
C ASP A 68 -88.61 -132.47 56.35
N THR A 69 -89.42 -133.13 55.52
CA THR A 69 -89.88 -132.65 54.22
C THR A 69 -90.74 -131.39 54.30
N ALA A 70 -91.56 -131.22 55.35
CA ALA A 70 -92.43 -130.05 55.51
C ALA A 70 -91.65 -128.78 55.91
N VAL A 71 -90.62 -128.93 56.76
CA VAL A 71 -89.71 -127.83 57.13
C VAL A 71 -88.87 -127.40 55.92
N THR A 72 -88.45 -128.36 55.10
CA THR A 72 -87.72 -128.10 53.84
C THR A 72 -88.60 -127.36 52.82
N ALA A 73 -89.90 -127.67 52.75
CA ALA A 73 -90.84 -126.97 51.88
C ALA A 73 -91.07 -125.50 52.30
N LEU A 74 -91.16 -125.24 53.60
CA LEU A 74 -91.31 -123.88 54.15
C LEU A 74 -90.03 -123.05 53.94
N ALA A 75 -88.85 -123.64 54.20
CA ALA A 75 -87.56 -123.02 53.88
C ALA A 75 -87.47 -122.67 52.38
N GLY A 76 -87.89 -123.60 51.50
CA GLY A 76 -87.95 -123.37 50.05
C GLY A 76 -88.99 -122.33 49.61
N GLN A 77 -90.01 -122.03 50.41
CA GLN A 77 -90.97 -120.93 50.14
C GLN A 77 -90.47 -119.57 50.66
N VAL A 78 -89.77 -119.52 51.80
CA VAL A 78 -89.12 -118.29 52.30
C VAL A 78 -87.95 -117.88 51.40
N ASP A 79 -87.13 -118.83 50.95
CA ASP A 79 -86.07 -118.54 49.96
C ASP A 79 -86.67 -118.03 48.65
N ARG A 80 -87.79 -118.60 48.17
CA ARG A 80 -88.49 -118.09 46.98
C ARG A 80 -88.98 -116.64 47.11
N VAL A 81 -89.25 -116.17 48.33
CA VAL A 81 -89.67 -114.78 48.60
C VAL A 81 -88.47 -113.84 48.80
N LEU A 82 -87.36 -114.33 49.36
CA LEU A 82 -86.17 -113.53 49.64
C LEU A 82 -85.19 -113.43 48.47
N GLU A 83 -85.19 -114.39 47.55
CA GLU A 83 -84.29 -114.40 46.39
C GLU A 83 -84.42 -113.16 45.49
N PRO A 84 -85.63 -112.66 45.17
CA PRO A 84 -85.78 -111.42 44.42
C PRO A 84 -85.23 -110.20 45.17
N ALA A 85 -85.33 -110.17 46.50
CA ALA A 85 -84.78 -109.09 47.31
C ALA A 85 -83.24 -109.14 47.39
N ARG A 86 -82.66 -110.34 47.48
CA ARG A 86 -81.20 -110.56 47.40
C ARG A 86 -80.64 -110.13 46.04
N GLY A 87 -81.29 -110.53 44.94
CA GLY A 87 -80.91 -110.11 43.59
C GLY A 87 -81.02 -108.60 43.37
N LEU A 88 -82.01 -107.94 43.99
CA LEU A 88 -82.15 -106.48 43.92
C LEU A 88 -81.04 -105.76 44.71
N VAL A 89 -80.63 -106.30 45.87
CA VAL A 89 -79.49 -105.75 46.63
C VAL A 89 -78.17 -105.94 45.87
N GLU A 90 -77.95 -107.09 45.24
CA GLU A 90 -76.74 -107.36 44.46
C GLU A 90 -76.64 -106.48 43.21
N THR A 91 -77.75 -106.27 42.51
CA THR A 91 -77.83 -105.35 41.35
C THR A 91 -77.65 -103.89 41.77
N LEU A 92 -78.26 -103.44 42.87
CA LEU A 92 -78.04 -102.09 43.41
C LEU A 92 -76.59 -101.90 43.88
N THR A 93 -75.97 -102.93 44.45
CA THR A 93 -74.56 -102.90 44.85
C THR A 93 -73.65 -102.82 43.63
N THR A 94 -73.96 -103.56 42.57
CA THR A 94 -73.22 -103.51 41.30
C THR A 94 -73.36 -102.13 40.65
N LEU A 95 -74.58 -101.58 40.58
CA LEU A 95 -74.84 -100.25 40.07
C LEU A 95 -74.14 -99.18 40.90
N ARG A 96 -74.09 -99.32 42.23
CA ARG A 96 -73.33 -98.42 43.11
C ARG A 96 -71.84 -98.45 42.76
N HIS A 97 -71.21 -99.62 42.65
CA HIS A 97 -69.80 -99.73 42.29
C HIS A 97 -69.53 -99.21 40.87
N GLN A 98 -70.44 -99.42 39.92
CA GLN A 98 -70.33 -98.86 38.57
C GLN A 98 -70.45 -97.33 38.56
N LEU A 99 -71.35 -96.76 39.38
CA LEU A 99 -71.47 -95.31 39.56
C LEU A 99 -70.25 -94.72 40.26
N GLU A 100 -69.73 -95.38 41.30
CA GLU A 100 -68.49 -94.99 41.98
C GLU A 100 -67.28 -95.03 41.03
N ALA A 101 -67.16 -96.08 40.21
CA ALA A 101 -66.09 -96.18 39.22
C ALA A 101 -66.21 -95.10 38.12
N THR A 102 -67.41 -94.88 37.56
CA THR A 102 -67.62 -93.87 36.51
C THR A 102 -67.44 -92.44 37.03
N THR A 103 -67.88 -92.16 38.26
CA THR A 103 -67.64 -90.86 38.90
C THR A 103 -66.17 -90.65 39.24
N ALA A 104 -65.46 -91.68 39.71
CA ALA A 104 -64.01 -91.61 39.93
C ALA A 104 -63.24 -91.34 38.62
N THR A 105 -63.59 -92.02 37.52
CA THR A 105 -63.00 -91.77 36.20
C THR A 105 -63.30 -90.36 35.71
N ALA A 106 -64.55 -89.90 35.79
CA ALA A 106 -64.93 -88.56 35.35
C ALA A 106 -64.25 -87.44 36.17
N LEU A 107 -64.06 -87.66 37.48
CA LEU A 107 -63.30 -86.73 38.33
C LEU A 107 -61.81 -86.72 37.97
N ALA A 108 -61.22 -87.90 37.73
CA ALA A 108 -59.83 -88.01 37.29
C ALA A 108 -59.60 -87.34 35.92
N GLU A 109 -60.51 -87.51 34.97
CA GLU A 109 -60.48 -86.84 33.66
C GLU A 109 -60.64 -85.33 33.79
N ARG A 110 -61.55 -84.86 34.65
CA ARG A 110 -61.70 -83.42 34.96
C ARG A 110 -60.41 -82.85 35.54
N ASP A 111 -59.83 -83.52 36.52
CA ASP A 111 -58.62 -83.04 37.19
C ASP A 111 -57.42 -83.04 36.23
N ALA A 112 -57.31 -84.06 35.36
CA ALA A 112 -56.31 -84.07 34.28
C ALA A 112 -56.51 -82.92 33.28
N ALA A 113 -57.75 -82.65 32.87
CA ALA A 113 -58.06 -81.53 31.97
C ALA A 113 -57.78 -80.16 32.60
N LEU A 114 -57.97 -80.02 33.92
CA LEU A 114 -57.60 -78.81 34.65
C LEU A 114 -56.09 -78.59 34.68
N VAL A 115 -55.31 -79.65 34.92
CA VAL A 115 -53.83 -79.59 34.88
C VAL A 115 -53.35 -79.22 33.48
N GLU A 116 -53.89 -79.85 32.43
CA GLU A 116 -53.53 -79.53 31.04
C GLU A 116 -53.89 -78.08 30.67
N ALA A 117 -55.05 -77.59 31.12
CA ALA A 117 -55.44 -76.19 30.92
C ALA A 117 -54.51 -75.21 31.66
N ASP A 118 -54.05 -75.56 32.87
CA ASP A 118 -53.07 -74.78 33.62
C ASP A 118 -51.71 -74.75 32.94
N ASP A 119 -51.24 -75.90 32.43
CA ASP A 119 -49.99 -75.97 31.67
C ASP A 119 -50.07 -75.16 30.38
N HIS A 120 -51.19 -75.22 29.64
CA HIS A 120 -51.41 -74.36 28.47
C HIS A 120 -51.52 -72.88 28.83
N ARG A 121 -52.10 -72.51 29.98
CA ARG A 121 -52.08 -71.13 30.47
C ARG A 121 -50.66 -70.67 30.78
N ARG A 122 -49.86 -71.52 31.44
CA ARG A 122 -48.46 -71.23 31.77
C ARG A 122 -47.60 -71.09 30.51
N GLN A 123 -47.73 -72.00 29.55
CA GLN A 123 -47.00 -71.95 28.28
C GLN A 123 -47.35 -70.70 27.47
N ARG A 124 -48.63 -70.33 27.40
CA ARG A 124 -49.06 -69.07 26.77
C ARG A 124 -48.44 -67.85 27.46
N GLY A 125 -48.47 -67.81 28.80
CA GLY A 125 -47.84 -66.72 29.55
C GLY A 125 -46.33 -66.59 29.31
N LEU A 126 -45.61 -67.72 29.21
CA LEU A 126 -44.18 -67.72 28.87
C LEU A 126 -43.95 -67.23 27.43
N ALA A 127 -44.72 -67.73 26.46
CA ALA A 127 -44.61 -67.30 25.07
C ALA A 127 -44.95 -65.81 24.88
N GLU A 128 -45.95 -65.29 25.59
CA GLU A 128 -46.31 -63.87 25.59
C GLU A 128 -45.20 -63.02 26.21
N ALA A 129 -44.57 -63.48 27.29
CA ALA A 129 -43.43 -62.79 27.92
C ALA A 129 -42.19 -62.77 27.01
N GLU A 130 -41.86 -63.89 26.37
CA GLU A 130 -40.77 -63.96 25.38
C GLU A 130 -41.05 -63.06 24.18
N ALA A 131 -42.29 -63.03 23.67
CA ALA A 131 -42.67 -62.16 22.57
C ALA A 131 -42.59 -60.66 22.96
N ALA A 132 -42.97 -60.30 24.19
CA ALA A 132 -42.83 -58.95 24.70
C ALA A 132 -41.35 -58.55 24.81
N GLN A 133 -40.51 -59.41 25.38
CA GLN A 133 -39.06 -59.17 25.48
C GLN A 133 -38.40 -59.04 24.11
N ALA A 134 -38.79 -59.87 23.14
CA ALA A 134 -38.28 -59.78 21.77
C ALA A 134 -38.66 -58.46 21.10
N ARG A 135 -39.87 -57.93 21.34
CA ARG A 135 -40.30 -56.62 20.86
C ARG A 135 -39.49 -55.49 21.50
N ASP A 136 -39.29 -55.54 22.82
CA ASP A 136 -38.49 -54.53 23.53
C ASP A 136 -37.03 -54.49 23.02
N VAL A 137 -36.44 -55.66 22.77
CA VAL A 137 -35.09 -55.78 22.18
C VAL A 137 -35.08 -55.24 20.75
N ALA A 138 -36.08 -55.55 19.92
CA ALA A 138 -36.19 -55.03 18.56
C ALA A 138 -36.34 -53.50 18.54
N ASP A 139 -37.15 -52.94 19.44
CA ASP A 139 -37.36 -51.48 19.56
C ASP A 139 -36.11 -50.77 20.09
N ALA A 140 -35.36 -51.38 21.01
CA ALA A 140 -34.07 -50.87 21.46
C ALA A 140 -33.02 -50.89 20.33
N ALA A 141 -32.96 -51.99 19.56
CA ALA A 141 -32.07 -52.11 18.41
C ALA A 141 -32.42 -51.10 17.31
N SER A 142 -33.72 -50.88 17.04
CA SER A 142 -34.21 -49.90 16.07
C SER A 142 -33.82 -48.47 16.47
N ARG A 143 -33.98 -48.11 17.75
CA ARG A 143 -33.54 -46.80 18.28
C ARG A 143 -32.03 -46.61 18.15
N THR A 144 -31.25 -47.60 18.56
CA THR A 144 -29.77 -47.56 18.45
C THR A 144 -29.32 -47.41 16.99
N ALA A 145 -29.98 -48.10 16.06
CA ALA A 145 -29.70 -47.98 14.64
C ALA A 145 -30.06 -46.59 14.08
N ALA A 146 -31.18 -46.02 14.53
CA ALA A 146 -31.59 -44.66 14.15
C ALA A 146 -30.58 -43.61 14.67
N ASP A 147 -30.14 -43.73 15.92
CA ASP A 147 -29.15 -42.84 16.53
C ASP A 147 -27.81 -42.92 15.79
N ALA A 148 -27.34 -44.14 15.48
CA ALA A 148 -26.10 -44.33 14.72
C ALA A 148 -26.16 -43.72 13.30
N VAL A 149 -27.34 -43.74 12.65
CA VAL A 149 -27.54 -43.08 11.36
C VAL A 149 -27.50 -41.56 11.51
N GLN A 150 -28.10 -41.01 12.57
CA GLN A 150 -28.06 -39.57 12.86
C GLN A 150 -26.64 -39.09 13.19
N GLU A 151 -25.91 -39.81 14.04
CA GLU A 151 -24.52 -39.49 14.38
C GLU A 151 -23.62 -39.52 13.14
N LYS A 152 -23.79 -40.52 12.27
CA LYS A 152 -23.05 -40.59 11.01
C LYS A 152 -23.38 -39.39 10.10
N ALA A 153 -24.65 -38.99 10.02
CA ALA A 153 -25.05 -37.83 9.23
C ALA A 153 -24.45 -36.53 9.78
N ALA A 154 -24.47 -36.34 11.10
CA ALA A 154 -23.85 -35.21 11.78
C ALA A 154 -22.33 -35.15 11.56
N ALA A 155 -21.63 -36.28 11.71
CA ALA A 155 -20.19 -36.36 11.46
C ALA A 155 -19.81 -36.06 10.00
N VAL A 156 -20.66 -36.44 9.04
CA VAL A 156 -20.45 -36.08 7.62
C VAL A 156 -20.64 -34.57 7.40
N GLN A 157 -21.68 -33.97 8.00
CA GLN A 157 -21.92 -32.54 7.92
C GLN A 157 -20.77 -31.74 8.52
N GLU A 158 -20.33 -32.07 9.73
CA GLU A 158 -19.21 -31.40 10.40
C GLU A 158 -17.93 -31.47 9.56
N ARG A 159 -17.61 -32.65 9.01
CA ARG A 159 -16.46 -32.82 8.12
C ARG A 159 -16.56 -31.97 6.86
N ASP A 160 -17.75 -31.86 6.27
CA ASP A 160 -17.95 -31.10 5.05
C ASP A 160 -17.92 -29.58 5.32
N GLU A 161 -18.46 -29.12 6.45
CA GLU A 161 -18.32 -27.75 6.96
C GLU A 161 -16.85 -27.39 7.21
N GLU A 162 -16.09 -28.28 7.86
CA GLU A 162 -14.66 -28.07 8.09
C GLU A 162 -13.89 -27.96 6.76
N ARG A 163 -14.23 -28.80 5.78
CA ARG A 163 -13.62 -28.72 4.44
C ARG A 163 -13.94 -27.41 3.73
N VAL A 164 -15.17 -26.91 3.85
CA VAL A 164 -15.57 -25.60 3.31
C VAL A 164 -14.82 -24.48 4.02
N ALA A 165 -14.75 -24.50 5.35
CA ALA A 165 -14.02 -23.52 6.15
C ALA A 165 -12.53 -23.50 5.80
N ARG A 166 -11.89 -24.66 5.65
CA ARG A 166 -10.48 -24.77 5.22
C ARG A 166 -10.26 -24.17 3.83
N ARG A 167 -11.16 -24.44 2.87
CA ARG A 167 -11.07 -23.85 1.51
C ARG A 167 -11.24 -22.34 1.55
N ALA A 168 -12.19 -21.83 2.33
CA ALA A 168 -12.41 -20.40 2.51
C ALA A 168 -11.19 -19.71 3.14
N ALA A 169 -10.61 -20.32 4.18
CA ALA A 169 -9.38 -19.83 4.80
C ALA A 169 -8.20 -19.80 3.82
N GLN A 170 -8.04 -20.82 2.98
CA GLN A 170 -7.00 -20.85 1.95
C GLN A 170 -7.20 -19.77 0.87
N GLN A 171 -8.45 -19.56 0.43
CA GLN A 171 -8.77 -18.49 -0.53
C GLN A 171 -8.48 -17.11 0.06
N GLU A 172 -8.85 -16.89 1.32
CA GLU A 172 -8.57 -15.64 2.02
C GLU A 172 -7.07 -15.42 2.21
N GLN A 173 -6.33 -16.47 2.56
CA GLN A 173 -4.87 -16.42 2.65
C GLN A 173 -4.25 -16.05 1.29
N GLN A 174 -4.66 -16.68 0.19
CA GLN A 174 -4.20 -16.34 -1.15
C GLN A 174 -4.56 -14.91 -1.54
N ARG A 175 -5.74 -14.42 -1.14
CA ARG A 175 -6.17 -13.04 -1.37
C ARG A 175 -5.26 -12.06 -0.64
N VAL A 176 -4.95 -12.31 0.63
CA VAL A 176 -4.06 -11.48 1.44
C VAL A 176 -2.63 -11.53 0.92
N GLU A 177 -2.12 -12.70 0.55
CA GLU A 177 -0.79 -12.86 -0.07
C GLU A 177 -0.71 -12.11 -1.41
N GLY A 178 -1.77 -12.18 -2.23
CA GLY A 178 -1.88 -11.41 -3.47
C GLY A 178 -1.91 -9.90 -3.23
N GLN A 179 -2.62 -9.43 -2.19
CA GLN A 179 -2.61 -8.02 -1.79
C GLN A 179 -1.23 -7.58 -1.29
N LEU A 180 -0.54 -8.41 -0.51
CA LEU A 180 0.83 -8.14 -0.05
C LEU A 180 1.82 -8.08 -1.21
N ALA A 181 1.70 -8.97 -2.20
CA ALA A 181 2.50 -8.93 -3.41
C ALA A 181 2.26 -7.62 -4.20
N ALA A 182 0.99 -7.25 -4.41
CA ALA A 182 0.64 -6.01 -5.09
C ALA A 182 1.18 -4.74 -4.36
N VAL A 183 1.14 -4.72 -3.02
CA VAL A 183 1.70 -3.63 -2.22
C VAL A 183 3.23 -3.59 -2.34
N ARG A 184 3.90 -4.74 -2.35
CA ARG A 184 5.36 -4.81 -2.56
C ARG A 184 5.75 -4.32 -3.95
N ASP A 185 5.00 -4.68 -4.98
CA ASP A 185 5.23 -4.22 -6.34
C ASP A 185 5.05 -2.70 -6.46
N GLU A 186 4.00 -2.14 -5.85
CA GLU A 186 3.80 -0.68 -5.87
C GLU A 186 4.88 0.04 -5.06
N LEU A 187 5.32 -0.52 -3.94
CA LEU A 187 6.44 0.02 -3.17
C LEU A 187 7.74 0.01 -3.99
N GLY A 188 7.99 -1.05 -4.76
CA GLY A 188 9.09 -1.12 -5.71
C GLY A 188 9.02 -0.01 -6.77
N ARG A 189 7.86 0.18 -7.40
CA ARG A 189 7.65 1.26 -8.39
C ARG A 189 7.82 2.64 -7.78
N VAL A 190 7.37 2.86 -6.54
CA VAL A 190 7.53 4.13 -5.83
C VAL A 190 9.00 4.38 -5.51
N ALA A 191 9.75 3.35 -5.10
CA ALA A 191 11.19 3.45 -4.89
C ALA A 191 11.94 3.78 -6.19
N GLU A 192 11.62 3.13 -7.30
CA GLU A 192 12.19 3.44 -8.62
C GLU A 192 11.90 4.89 -9.04
N ARG A 193 10.68 5.37 -8.83
CA ARG A 193 10.33 6.79 -9.08
C ARG A 193 11.12 7.73 -8.16
N ALA A 194 11.29 7.38 -6.88
CA ALA A 194 12.08 8.15 -5.94
C ALA A 194 13.56 8.24 -6.37
N ASP A 195 14.17 7.12 -6.76
CA ASP A 195 15.56 7.08 -7.24
C ASP A 195 15.74 7.87 -8.55
N ALA A 196 14.78 7.77 -9.48
CA ALA A 196 14.79 8.56 -10.72
C ALA A 196 14.69 10.07 -10.42
N THR A 197 13.81 10.47 -9.50
CA THR A 197 13.70 11.88 -9.09
C THR A 197 14.92 12.39 -8.35
N ALA A 198 15.55 11.57 -7.51
CA ALA A 198 16.80 11.91 -6.84
C ALA A 198 17.95 12.08 -7.86
N THR A 199 18.01 11.21 -8.87
CA THR A 199 18.99 11.32 -9.97
C THR A 199 18.80 12.62 -10.74
N LEU A 200 17.57 12.93 -11.17
CA LEU A 200 17.24 14.19 -11.85
C LEU A 200 17.55 15.43 -10.99
N ALA A 201 17.32 15.36 -9.68
CA ALA A 201 17.68 16.44 -8.76
C ALA A 201 19.20 16.61 -8.67
N GLY A 202 19.97 15.51 -8.63
CA GLY A 202 21.43 15.53 -8.69
C GLY A 202 21.96 16.13 -9.98
N GLU A 203 21.41 15.74 -11.13
CA GLU A 203 21.76 16.31 -12.45
C GLU A 203 21.48 17.82 -12.51
N ARG A 204 20.30 18.26 -12.02
CA ARG A 204 19.97 19.69 -11.95
C ARG A 204 20.89 20.46 -11.01
N ALA A 205 21.26 19.89 -9.87
CA ALA A 205 22.21 20.50 -8.95
C ALA A 205 23.59 20.67 -9.60
N ALA A 206 24.05 19.66 -10.36
CA ALA A 206 25.30 19.75 -11.12
C ALA A 206 25.24 20.85 -12.19
N VAL A 207 24.14 20.94 -12.95
CA VAL A 207 23.95 22.01 -13.95
C VAL A 207 23.94 23.39 -13.29
N ILE A 208 23.24 23.56 -12.16
CA ILE A 208 23.21 24.83 -11.42
C ILE A 208 24.62 25.19 -10.92
N ALA A 209 25.39 24.23 -10.42
CA ALA A 209 26.76 24.47 -9.97
C ALA A 209 27.65 24.93 -11.14
N THR A 210 27.57 24.29 -12.30
CA THR A 210 28.29 24.69 -13.51
C THR A 210 27.90 26.09 -13.97
N LEU A 211 26.59 26.38 -14.09
CA LEU A 211 26.11 27.71 -14.48
C LEU A 211 26.51 28.80 -13.48
N THR A 212 26.56 28.46 -12.19
CA THR A 212 27.03 29.39 -11.14
C THR A 212 28.52 29.67 -11.28
N ALA A 213 29.33 28.65 -11.59
CA ALA A 213 30.75 28.81 -11.85
C ALA A 213 31.02 29.62 -13.13
N GLU A 214 30.27 29.38 -14.21
CA GLU A 214 30.32 30.16 -15.44
C GLU A 214 29.90 31.63 -15.20
N LEU A 215 28.86 31.86 -14.39
CA LEU A 215 28.43 33.20 -14.01
C LEU A 215 29.50 33.92 -13.17
N ALA A 216 30.20 33.21 -12.27
CA ALA A 216 31.30 33.77 -11.51
C ALA A 216 32.48 34.14 -12.43
N ALA A 217 32.87 33.24 -13.34
CA ALA A 217 33.93 33.47 -14.32
C ALA A 217 33.61 34.65 -15.25
N THR A 218 32.37 34.75 -15.75
CA THR A 218 31.94 35.88 -16.59
C THR A 218 31.91 37.21 -15.84
N ARG A 219 31.58 37.21 -14.54
CA ARG A 219 31.67 38.41 -13.71
C ARG A 219 33.12 38.84 -13.49
N GLU A 220 34.04 37.89 -13.30
CA GLU A 220 35.46 38.16 -13.16
C GLU A 220 36.05 38.73 -14.46
N THR A 221 35.74 38.13 -15.62
CA THR A 221 36.21 38.65 -16.92
C THR A 221 35.66 40.05 -17.17
N LEU A 222 34.38 40.30 -16.91
CA LEU A 222 33.78 41.64 -17.02
C LEU A 222 34.43 42.65 -16.07
N GLY A 223 34.78 42.24 -14.84
CA GLY A 223 35.55 43.05 -13.90
C GLY A 223 36.92 43.44 -14.48
N ALA A 224 37.65 42.47 -15.01
CA ALA A 224 38.95 42.70 -15.65
C ALA A 224 38.86 43.58 -16.90
N GLU A 225 37.81 43.46 -17.72
CA GLU A 225 37.58 44.35 -18.87
C GLU A 225 37.28 45.79 -18.41
N ARG A 226 36.48 45.96 -17.35
CA ARG A 226 36.21 47.28 -16.77
C ARG A 226 37.48 47.92 -16.21
N ASP A 227 38.34 47.15 -15.57
CA ASP A 227 39.63 47.62 -15.05
C ASP A 227 40.55 48.04 -16.21
N ARG A 228 40.63 47.21 -17.26
CA ARG A 228 41.38 47.56 -18.48
C ARG A 228 40.83 48.81 -19.17
N GLY A 229 39.51 49.00 -19.17
CA GLY A 229 38.86 50.21 -19.66
C GLY A 229 39.25 51.46 -18.84
N ARG A 230 39.19 51.38 -17.51
CA ARG A 230 39.61 52.45 -16.59
C ARG A 230 41.09 52.80 -16.75
N ASP A 231 41.95 51.80 -16.90
CA ASP A 231 43.38 51.99 -17.15
C ASP A 231 43.64 52.66 -18.51
N ALA A 232 42.89 52.27 -19.54
CA ALA A 232 42.98 52.88 -20.86
C ALA A 232 42.53 54.34 -20.84
N GLU A 233 41.44 54.65 -20.15
CA GLU A 233 40.94 56.01 -19.93
C GLU A 233 41.97 56.86 -19.16
N ALA A 234 42.55 56.33 -18.08
CA ALA A 234 43.60 57.02 -17.33
C ALA A 234 44.85 57.30 -18.18
N ARG A 235 45.26 56.34 -19.03
CA ARG A 235 46.36 56.52 -19.99
C ARG A 235 46.03 57.58 -21.03
N ALA A 236 44.82 57.57 -21.59
CA ALA A 236 44.36 58.58 -22.54
C ALA A 236 44.34 59.98 -21.91
N GLY A 237 43.77 60.13 -20.72
CA GLY A 237 43.79 61.39 -19.98
C GLY A 237 45.20 61.87 -19.64
N ALA A 238 46.12 60.96 -19.32
CA ALA A 238 47.53 61.32 -19.15
C ALA A 238 48.21 61.76 -20.46
N ALA A 239 47.86 61.14 -21.60
CA ALA A 239 48.37 61.55 -22.91
C ALA A 239 47.85 62.94 -23.31
N VAL A 240 46.57 63.23 -23.12
CA VAL A 240 45.98 64.56 -23.34
C VAL A 240 46.71 65.61 -22.51
N ARG A 241 46.88 65.39 -21.19
CA ARG A 241 47.63 66.32 -20.34
C ARG A 241 49.08 66.56 -20.81
N ARG A 242 49.75 65.54 -21.39
CA ARG A 242 51.10 65.71 -21.96
C ARG A 242 51.08 66.53 -23.25
N LEU A 243 50.06 66.36 -24.08
CA LEU A 243 49.86 67.15 -25.29
C LEU A 243 49.60 68.62 -24.91
N ASP A 244 48.68 68.89 -23.99
CA ASP A 244 48.39 70.25 -23.50
C ASP A 244 49.65 70.92 -22.93
N ALA A 245 50.47 70.17 -22.17
CA ALA A 245 51.74 70.66 -21.64
C ALA A 245 52.82 70.83 -22.71
N ALA A 246 52.78 70.06 -23.81
CA ALA A 246 53.68 70.24 -24.94
C ALA A 246 53.27 71.47 -25.77
N GLU A 247 51.97 71.66 -26.01
CA GLU A 247 51.39 72.84 -26.66
C GLU A 247 51.72 74.11 -25.86
N SER A 248 51.46 74.13 -24.56
CA SER A 248 51.82 75.26 -23.69
C SER A 248 53.31 75.59 -23.72
N ARG A 249 54.19 74.58 -23.84
CA ARG A 249 55.65 74.80 -23.98
C ARG A 249 56.02 75.31 -25.37
N ALA A 250 55.33 74.86 -26.41
CA ALA A 250 55.51 75.34 -27.77
C ALA A 250 55.09 76.81 -27.87
N ASP A 251 53.93 77.17 -27.34
CA ASP A 251 53.45 78.56 -27.28
C ASP A 251 54.43 79.46 -26.51
N ALA A 252 54.92 78.99 -25.36
CA ALA A 252 55.95 79.71 -24.59
C ALA A 252 57.30 79.81 -25.32
N ALA A 253 57.65 78.87 -26.20
CA ALA A 253 58.85 78.94 -27.03
C ALA A 253 58.67 79.94 -28.19
N VAL A 254 57.50 79.92 -28.85
CA VAL A 254 57.13 80.89 -29.89
C VAL A 254 57.15 82.31 -29.31
N ALA A 255 56.52 82.54 -28.16
CA ALA A 255 56.53 83.85 -27.51
C ALA A 255 57.97 84.34 -27.16
N ARG A 256 58.86 83.43 -26.75
CA ARG A 256 60.28 83.75 -26.49
C ARG A 256 61.03 84.07 -27.77
N LEU A 257 60.75 83.37 -28.87
CA LEU A 257 61.36 83.61 -30.17
C LEU A 257 60.89 84.95 -30.75
N ASP A 258 59.61 85.26 -30.64
CA ASP A 258 59.05 86.56 -31.05
C ASP A 258 59.67 87.71 -30.24
N ALA A 259 59.81 87.55 -28.92
CA ALA A 259 60.51 88.53 -28.07
C ALA A 259 61.98 88.69 -28.47
N ALA A 260 62.69 87.59 -28.77
CA ALA A 260 64.08 87.64 -29.23
C ALA A 260 64.21 88.30 -30.61
N HIS A 261 63.27 88.06 -31.54
CA HIS A 261 63.21 88.74 -32.83
C HIS A 261 62.94 90.24 -32.68
N ALA A 262 62.05 90.64 -31.77
CA ALA A 262 61.80 92.04 -31.47
C ALA A 262 63.06 92.74 -30.93
N GLU A 263 63.77 92.11 -30.00
CA GLU A 263 65.04 92.63 -29.47
C GLU A 263 66.15 92.65 -30.53
N LEU A 264 66.26 91.62 -31.38
CA LEU A 264 67.21 91.62 -32.50
C LEU A 264 66.91 92.76 -33.49
N THR A 265 65.64 92.98 -33.81
CA THR A 265 65.22 94.07 -34.71
C THR A 265 65.55 95.43 -34.10
N LYS A 266 65.33 95.60 -32.79
CA LYS A 266 65.70 96.80 -32.04
C LYS A 266 67.22 97.00 -31.99
N ALA A 267 67.98 95.94 -31.78
CA ALA A 267 69.45 95.98 -31.79
C ALA A 267 70.00 96.29 -33.20
N ALA A 268 69.42 95.70 -34.25
CA ALA A 268 69.80 95.96 -35.63
C ALA A 268 69.50 97.41 -36.05
N THR A 269 68.34 97.95 -35.68
CA THR A 269 68.00 99.35 -35.94
C THR A 269 68.92 100.31 -35.17
N ALA A 270 69.23 100.01 -33.90
CA ALA A 270 70.20 100.78 -33.12
C ALA A 270 71.63 100.71 -33.71
N HIS A 271 72.06 99.53 -34.18
CA HIS A 271 73.35 99.35 -34.82
C HIS A 271 73.45 100.10 -36.14
N GLN A 272 72.42 100.02 -36.99
CA GLN A 272 72.36 100.77 -38.24
C GLN A 272 72.43 102.29 -37.97
N ALA A 273 71.65 102.79 -37.01
CA ALA A 273 71.71 104.20 -36.61
C ALA A 273 73.11 104.61 -36.11
N SER A 274 73.82 103.73 -35.38
CA SER A 274 75.20 103.97 -34.96
C SER A 274 76.19 103.98 -36.13
N LEU A 275 76.01 103.13 -37.14
CA LEU A 275 76.84 103.13 -38.35
C LEU A 275 76.62 104.40 -39.16
N ASP A 276 75.36 104.80 -39.37
CA ASP A 276 75.01 106.03 -40.08
C ASP A 276 75.62 107.26 -39.37
N GLN A 277 75.58 107.29 -38.03
CA GLN A 277 76.23 108.34 -37.25
C GLN A 277 77.77 108.31 -37.38
N ALA A 278 78.40 107.13 -37.33
CA ALA A 278 79.83 107.01 -37.50
C ALA A 278 80.29 107.41 -38.92
N HIS A 279 79.50 107.10 -39.94
CA HIS A 279 79.72 107.54 -41.31
C HIS A 279 79.66 109.07 -41.42
N LYS A 280 78.62 109.68 -40.85
CA LYS A 280 78.48 111.14 -40.81
C LYS A 280 79.66 111.82 -40.10
N ASP A 281 80.06 111.31 -38.94
CA ASP A 281 81.22 111.83 -38.21
C ASP A 281 82.54 111.69 -39.01
N ALA A 282 82.68 110.63 -39.81
CA ALA A 282 83.84 110.44 -40.68
C ALA A 282 83.83 111.39 -41.88
N GLU A 283 82.67 111.64 -42.48
CA GLU A 283 82.48 112.63 -43.54
C GLU A 283 82.78 114.06 -43.03
N ASP A 284 82.27 114.42 -41.85
CA ASP A 284 82.55 115.72 -41.21
C ASP A 284 84.06 115.90 -40.93
N ARG A 285 84.74 114.84 -40.47
CA ARG A 285 86.20 114.86 -40.29
C ARG A 285 86.94 115.03 -41.61
N ARG A 286 86.54 114.33 -42.69
CA ARG A 286 87.13 114.52 -44.03
C ARG A 286 86.95 115.96 -44.52
N ALA A 287 85.74 116.51 -44.43
CA ALA A 287 85.47 117.90 -44.80
C ALA A 287 86.28 118.92 -43.96
N ALA A 288 86.56 118.62 -42.69
CA ALA A 288 87.47 119.42 -41.86
C ALA A 288 88.93 119.33 -42.30
N PHE A 289 89.41 118.14 -42.68
CA PHE A 289 90.75 117.95 -43.23
C PHE A 289 90.93 118.65 -44.58
N ASP A 290 89.96 118.56 -45.48
CA ASP A 290 90.02 119.20 -46.80
C ASP A 290 90.06 120.74 -46.67
N ARG A 291 89.29 121.30 -45.74
CA ARG A 291 89.37 122.75 -45.42
C ARG A 291 90.74 123.16 -44.91
N ARG A 292 91.34 122.39 -43.99
CA ARG A 292 92.70 122.65 -43.49
C ARG A 292 93.75 122.54 -44.58
N LEU A 293 93.60 121.58 -45.51
CA LEU A 293 94.52 121.42 -46.64
C LEU A 293 94.46 122.64 -47.57
N ALA A 294 93.26 123.14 -47.88
CA ALA A 294 93.06 124.33 -48.70
C ALA A 294 93.66 125.59 -48.05
N GLU A 295 93.50 125.75 -46.72
CA GLU A 295 94.11 126.86 -45.96
C GLU A 295 95.65 126.83 -46.03
N VAL A 296 96.26 125.65 -45.89
CA VAL A 296 97.72 125.48 -45.99
C VAL A 296 98.22 125.74 -47.41
N GLN A 297 97.49 125.31 -48.43
CA GLN A 297 97.83 125.58 -49.83
C GLN A 297 97.77 127.08 -50.16
N ALA A 298 96.73 127.78 -49.70
CA ALA A 298 96.62 129.23 -49.87
C ALA A 298 97.77 129.99 -49.18
N ALA A 299 98.15 129.58 -47.97
CA ALA A 299 99.29 130.15 -47.26
C ALA A 299 100.63 129.89 -47.98
N HIS A 300 100.80 128.70 -48.56
CA HIS A 300 101.98 128.35 -49.34
C HIS A 300 102.09 129.19 -50.63
N GLU A 301 101.00 129.34 -51.38
CA GLU A 301 100.96 130.19 -52.59
C GLU A 301 101.24 131.67 -52.29
N GLN A 302 100.77 132.17 -51.15
CA GLN A 302 101.08 133.53 -50.71
C GLN A 302 102.57 133.70 -50.37
N THR A 303 103.18 132.69 -49.74
CA THR A 303 104.61 132.67 -49.42
C THR A 303 105.47 132.62 -50.68
N VAL A 304 105.11 131.79 -51.66
CA VAL A 304 105.82 131.69 -52.95
C VAL A 304 105.73 133.02 -53.72
N ARG A 305 104.57 133.67 -53.75
CA ARG A 305 104.41 135.01 -54.37
C ARG A 305 105.31 136.06 -53.71
N SER A 306 105.34 136.10 -52.38
CA SER A 306 106.22 137.00 -51.61
C SER A 306 107.71 136.76 -51.88
N MET A 307 108.14 135.49 -51.96
CA MET A 307 109.52 135.13 -52.34
C MET A 307 109.85 135.55 -53.77
N HIS A 308 108.91 135.39 -54.71
CA HIS A 308 109.15 135.76 -56.11
C HIS A 308 109.32 137.27 -56.25
N GLU A 309 108.51 138.08 -55.54
CA GLU A 309 108.67 139.54 -55.50
C GLU A 309 110.01 139.98 -54.90
N THR A 310 110.45 139.36 -53.79
CA THR A 310 111.76 139.67 -53.18
C THR A 310 112.93 139.29 -54.09
N THR A 311 112.87 138.13 -54.74
CA THR A 311 113.91 137.67 -55.66
C THR A 311 114.01 138.58 -56.89
N THR A 312 112.88 139.08 -57.39
CA THR A 312 112.83 139.97 -58.55
C THR A 312 113.43 141.35 -58.22
N ASN A 313 113.15 141.89 -57.03
CA ASN A 313 113.73 143.15 -56.56
C ASN A 313 115.24 143.06 -56.33
N LEU A 314 115.74 141.99 -55.69
CA LEU A 314 117.18 141.74 -55.50
C LEU A 314 117.94 141.63 -56.84
N ASN A 315 117.32 141.02 -57.86
CA ASN A 315 117.93 140.91 -59.20
C ASN A 315 118.00 142.26 -59.93
N ALA A 316 117.04 143.17 -59.68
CA ALA A 316 117.06 144.53 -60.23
C ALA A 316 118.17 145.38 -59.58
N GLU A 317 118.40 145.23 -58.27
CA GLU A 317 119.47 145.91 -57.53
C GLU A 317 120.88 145.42 -57.92
N LEU A 318 121.05 144.12 -58.19
CA LEU A 318 122.31 143.54 -58.67
C LEU A 318 122.72 144.09 -60.05
N ARG A 319 121.78 144.26 -60.98
CA ARG A 319 122.07 144.81 -62.33
C ARG A 319 122.46 146.28 -62.30
N THR A 320 121.88 147.07 -61.40
CA THR A 320 122.23 148.49 -61.21
C THR A 320 123.56 148.70 -60.48
N SER A 321 123.99 147.73 -59.67
CA SER A 321 125.33 147.69 -59.07
C SER A 321 126.41 147.34 -60.11
N ALA A 322 126.18 146.30 -60.93
CA ALA A 322 127.12 145.88 -61.97
C ALA A 322 127.36 146.96 -63.05
N GLY A 323 126.31 147.69 -63.46
CA GLY A 323 126.46 148.79 -64.42
C GLY A 323 127.26 150.01 -63.91
N ARG A 324 127.40 150.16 -62.58
CA ARG A 324 128.23 151.22 -61.98
C ARG A 324 129.71 150.83 -61.92
N ALA A 325 130.01 149.55 -61.72
CA ALA A 325 131.38 149.04 -61.73
C ALA A 325 132.02 149.12 -63.14
N ASP A 326 131.26 148.74 -64.17
CA ASP A 326 131.69 148.75 -65.58
C ASP A 326 132.03 150.15 -66.12
N ASN A 327 131.32 151.18 -65.65
CA ASN A 327 131.56 152.57 -66.04
C ASN A 327 132.77 153.17 -65.32
N ALA A 328 133.05 152.76 -64.08
CA ALA A 328 134.23 153.16 -63.34
C ALA A 328 135.50 152.59 -63.97
N GLU A 329 135.46 151.33 -64.42
CA GLU A 329 136.59 150.65 -65.06
C GLU A 329 136.97 151.30 -66.41
N ARG A 330 135.98 151.67 -67.24
CA ARG A 330 136.21 152.37 -68.52
C ARG A 330 136.67 153.82 -68.38
N ALA A 331 136.46 154.45 -67.23
CA ALA A 331 136.98 155.80 -66.94
C ALA A 331 138.46 155.75 -66.54
N LEU A 332 138.86 154.72 -65.79
CA LEU A 332 140.22 154.52 -65.30
C LEU A 332 141.20 154.17 -66.43
N THR A 333 140.78 153.32 -67.38
CA THR A 333 141.58 152.97 -68.56
C THR A 333 141.80 154.15 -69.51
N ARG A 334 140.83 155.08 -69.60
CA ARG A 334 140.98 156.31 -70.41
C ARG A 334 141.90 157.34 -69.77
N ALA A 335 141.89 157.47 -68.44
CA ALA A 335 142.80 158.35 -67.71
C ALA A 335 144.27 157.87 -67.79
N LEU A 336 144.50 156.55 -67.75
CA LEU A 336 145.83 155.94 -67.88
C LEU A 336 146.43 156.10 -69.29
N ALA A 337 145.61 156.16 -70.34
CA ALA A 337 146.08 156.37 -71.71
C ALA A 337 146.55 157.80 -71.97
N VAL A 338 145.85 158.80 -71.41
CA VAL A 338 146.19 160.23 -71.57
C VAL A 338 147.48 160.62 -70.83
N LEU A 339 147.80 159.94 -69.71
CA LEU A 339 149.01 160.22 -68.91
C LEU A 339 150.32 159.70 -69.54
N ARG A 340 150.27 158.87 -70.59
CA ARG A 340 151.48 158.35 -71.28
C ARG A 340 151.96 159.20 -72.47
N GLU A 341 151.18 160.18 -72.94
CA GLU A 341 151.48 160.93 -74.16
C GLU A 341 152.13 162.32 -73.94
N ILE A 342 152.59 162.67 -72.73
CA ILE A 342 153.20 163.99 -72.47
C ILE A 342 154.56 163.89 -71.75
N PRO A 343 155.69 164.08 -72.45
CA PRO A 343 156.99 164.31 -71.84
C PRO A 343 157.26 165.82 -71.73
N ASP A 344 156.86 166.41 -70.60
CA ASP A 344 157.50 167.56 -69.89
C ASP A 344 156.59 168.13 -68.78
N ALA A 345 155.91 167.27 -68.02
CA ALA A 345 155.16 167.69 -66.83
C ALA A 345 155.72 166.99 -65.58
N GLN A 346 156.39 167.76 -64.73
CA GLN A 346 156.72 167.34 -63.36
C GLN A 346 155.43 167.07 -62.58
N LEU A 347 155.20 165.81 -62.21
CA LEU A 347 154.08 165.39 -61.37
C LEU A 347 154.59 164.95 -59.97
N PRO A 348 153.87 165.29 -58.88
CA PRO A 348 154.32 165.09 -57.50
C PRO A 348 154.50 163.61 -57.09
N GLU A 349 155.42 163.36 -56.15
CA GLU A 349 155.91 162.04 -55.69
C GLU A 349 154.80 161.04 -55.29
N ASP A 350 153.62 161.49 -54.91
CA ASP A 350 152.52 160.63 -54.46
C ASP A 350 151.82 159.89 -55.61
N VAL A 351 151.97 160.36 -56.85
CA VAL A 351 151.31 159.77 -58.05
C VAL A 351 152.16 158.66 -58.68
N ALA A 352 153.48 158.67 -58.48
CA ALA A 352 154.38 157.63 -59.00
C ALA A 352 154.24 156.29 -58.25
N ALA A 353 153.76 156.31 -57.00
CA ALA A 353 153.65 155.10 -56.17
C ALA A 353 152.42 154.23 -56.50
N MET A 354 151.36 154.77 -57.11
CA MET A 354 150.12 154.02 -57.43
C MET A 354 150.09 153.40 -58.84
N LEU A 355 151.20 153.47 -59.58
CA LEU A 355 151.33 152.90 -60.94
C LEU A 355 152.13 151.58 -60.99
N LYS A 356 152.18 150.86 -59.86
CA LYS A 356 152.38 149.40 -59.81
C LYS A 356 151.16 148.75 -59.19
#